data_AF-A0ABD0NZ94-F1
#
_entry.id   AF-A0ABD0NZ94-F1
#
_cell.length_a   1.000
_cell.length_b   1.000
_cell.length_c   1.000
_cell.angle_alpha   90.00
_cell.angle_beta   90.00
_cell.angle_gamma   90.00
#
_symmetry.space_group_name_H-M   'P 1'
#
loop_
_entity.id
_entity.type
_entity.pdbx_description
1 polymer ?
#
loop_
_entity_poly.entity_id
_entity_poly.type
_entity_poly.pdbx_seq_one_letter_code
_entity_poly.pdbx_strand_id
1 'polypeptide(L)' 'MEDFFTMAPGCCLFLSAPLETCRAVQEGRWDEETHHFIEMISGHDNTTDSHNEISGTEHEGLEQLFDEMEKYHQPDTHE' A
#
# COMPACT_ATOMS: atom_id res chain seq x y z
N MET A 1 15.07 -8.29 -11.87
CA MET A 1 13.72 -7.96 -12.36
C MET A 1 12.76 -7.85 -11.19
N GLU A 2 12.90 -8.73 -10.19
CA GLU A 2 12.20 -8.65 -8.90
C GLU A 2 12.41 -7.30 -8.16
N ASP A 3 13.63 -6.74 -8.15
CA ASP A 3 13.92 -5.46 -7.46
C ASP A 3 13.12 -4.25 -7.98
N PHE A 4 12.72 -4.27 -9.25
CA PHE A 4 11.91 -3.17 -9.83
C PHE A 4 10.46 -3.25 -9.34
N PHE A 5 9.95 -4.47 -9.14
CA PHE A 5 8.57 -4.70 -8.70
C PHE A 5 8.38 -4.53 -7.19
N THR A 6 9.46 -4.48 -6.41
CA THR A 6 9.41 -4.15 -4.97
C THR A 6 9.65 -2.66 -4.71
N MET A 7 10.46 -1.99 -5.53
CA MET A 7 10.77 -0.58 -5.31
C MET A 7 9.53 0.32 -5.37
N ALA A 8 8.73 0.23 -6.44
CA ALA A 8 7.59 1.13 -6.62
C ALA A 8 6.49 0.93 -5.54
N PRO A 9 6.07 -0.30 -5.21
CA PRO A 9 5.14 -0.52 -4.10
C PRO A 9 5.70 -0.12 -2.75
N GLY A 10 6.99 -0.33 -2.51
CA GLY A 10 7.66 0.18 -1.31
C GLY A 10 7.54 1.70 -1.20
N CYS A 11 7.84 2.44 -2.27
CA CYS A 11 7.65 3.90 -2.28
C CYS A 11 6.20 4.29 -1.97
N CYS A 12 5.21 3.60 -2.54
CA CYS A 12 3.80 3.85 -2.23
C CYS A 12 3.48 3.61 -0.75
N LEU A 13 3.97 2.52 -0.17
CA LEU A 13 3.82 2.20 1.25
C LEU A 13 4.41 3.31 2.15
N PHE A 14 5.59 3.83 1.80
CA PHE A 14 6.18 4.95 2.54
C PHE A 14 5.31 6.22 2.46
N LEU A 15 4.75 6.51 1.28
CA LEU A 15 3.95 7.71 1.08
C LEU A 15 2.60 7.66 1.80
N SER A 16 2.07 6.45 2.03
CA SER A 16 0.77 6.23 2.69
C SER A 16 0.89 5.92 4.19
N ALA A 17 2.01 5.38 4.66
CA ALA A 17 2.23 5.03 6.07
C ALA A 17 3.69 5.30 6.50
N PRO A 18 4.12 6.58 6.54
CA PRO A 18 5.53 6.93 6.64
C PRO A 18 6.20 6.51 7.96
N LEU A 19 5.48 6.59 9.08
CA LEU A 19 6.05 6.24 10.40
C LEU A 19 6.20 4.73 10.56
N GLU A 20 5.19 3.97 10.16
CA GLU A 20 5.14 2.52 10.17
C GLU A 20 6.22 1.96 9.24
N THR A 21 6.33 2.54 8.05
CA THR A 21 7.38 2.22 7.09
C THR A 21 8.78 2.47 7.66
N CYS A 22 9.02 3.63 8.27
CA CYS A 22 10.32 3.94 8.88
C CYS A 22 10.69 2.92 9.96
N ARG A 23 9.71 2.47 10.75
CA ARG A 23 9.91 1.43 11.76
C ARG A 23 10.26 0.09 11.11
N ALA A 24 9.52 -0.34 10.10
CA ALA A 24 9.81 -1.57 9.37
C ALA A 24 11.21 -1.56 8.75
N VAL A 25 11.66 -0.43 8.19
CA VAL A 25 13.03 -0.25 7.67
C VAL A 25 14.06 -0.39 8.79
N GLN A 26 13.85 0.25 9.94
CA GLN A 26 14.76 0.15 11.09
C GLN A 26 14.85 -1.28 11.65
N GLU A 27 13.76 -2.04 11.56
CA GLU A 27 13.69 -3.44 11.96
C GLU A 27 14.20 -4.42 10.88
N GLY A 28 14.57 -3.93 9.69
CA GLY A 28 15.02 -4.77 8.56
C GLY A 28 13.89 -5.56 7.90
N ARG A 29 12.63 -5.15 8.11
CA ARG A 29 11.40 -5.80 7.61
C ARG A 29 10.82 -5.14 6.37
N TRP A 30 11.60 -4.29 5.70
CA TRP A 30 11.14 -3.53 4.53
C TRP A 30 10.61 -4.41 3.40
N ASP A 31 11.34 -5.46 3.05
CA ASP A 31 10.97 -6.34 1.93
C ASP A 31 9.72 -7.17 2.25
N GLU A 32 9.60 -7.65 3.50
CA GLU A 32 8.43 -8.39 3.99
C GLU A 32 7.17 -7.51 3.95
N GLU A 33 7.27 -6.29 4.48
CA GLU A 33 6.14 -5.36 4.54
C GLU A 33 5.73 -4.88 3.13
N THR A 34 6.71 -4.70 2.24
CA THR A 34 6.45 -4.36 0.84
C THR A 34 5.73 -5.49 0.11
N HIS A 35 6.09 -6.76 0.38
CA HIS A 35 5.42 -7.91 -0.22
C HIS A 35 3.97 -8.04 0.27
N HIS A 36 3.77 -7.93 1.59
CA HIS A 36 2.44 -7.93 2.18
C HIS A 36 1.56 -6.79 1.63
N PHE A 37 2.14 -5.61 1.46
CA PHE A 37 1.46 -4.48 0.83
C PHE A 37 1.03 -4.77 -0.62
N ILE A 38 1.89 -5.43 -1.41
CA ILE A 38 1.56 -5.86 -2.79
C ILE A 38 0.38 -6.85 -2.78
N GLU A 39 0.36 -7.81 -1.86
CA GLU A 39 -0.72 -8.77 -1.73
C GLU A 39 -2.05 -8.10 -1.35
N MET A 40 -2.00 -7.14 -0.42
CA MET A 40 -3.16 -6.36 0.02
C MET A 40 -3.78 -5.56 -1.14
N ILE A 41 -2.97 -4.77 -1.88
CA ILE A 41 -3.48 -3.96 -2.99
C ILE A 41 -3.92 -4.82 -4.19
N SER A 42 -3.37 -6.03 -4.33
CA SER A 42 -3.77 -6.99 -5.36
C SER A 42 -5.04 -7.78 -4.97
N GLY A 43 -5.61 -7.52 -3.79
CA GLY A 43 -6.81 -8.21 -3.30
C GLY A 43 -6.58 -9.67 -2.93
N HIS A 44 -5.35 -10.06 -2.60
CA HIS A 44 -4.99 -11.44 -2.25
C HIS A 44 -5.20 -11.77 -0.76
N ASP A 45 -5.59 -10.80 0.07
CA ASP A 45 -5.79 -11.05 1.48
C ASP A 45 -7.10 -11.85 1.70
N ASN A 46 -6.94 -13.03 2.28
CA ASN A 46 -7.96 -14.06 2.40
C ASN A 46 -9.01 -13.66 3.45
N THR A 47 -9.96 -12.80 3.09
CA THR A 47 -11.25 -12.81 3.76
C THR A 47 -12.08 -13.93 3.16
N THR A 48 -12.06 -15.08 3.83
CA THR A 48 -13.19 -16.00 3.83
C THR A 48 -14.41 -15.25 4.33
N ASP A 49 -15.14 -14.58 3.45
CA ASP A 49 -16.58 -14.43 3.63
C ASP A 49 -17.31 -14.40 2.29
N SER A 50 -18.28 -15.29 2.23
CA SER A 50 -19.14 -15.61 1.12
C SER A 50 -19.89 -14.37 0.61
N HIS A 51 -19.61 -13.92 -0.61
CA HIS A 51 -20.58 -13.74 -1.70
C HIS A 51 -19.98 -12.90 -2.83
N ASN A 52 -19.79 -13.52 -3.99
CA ASN A 52 -20.18 -12.98 -5.29
C ASN A 52 -19.81 -11.51 -5.59
N GLU A 53 -18.61 -11.24 -6.14
CA GLU A 53 -18.41 -10.43 -7.35
C GLU A 53 -16.90 -10.29 -7.69
N ILE A 54 -16.48 -11.07 -8.69
CA ILE A 54 -15.17 -10.98 -9.34
C ILE A 54 -15.21 -9.75 -10.26
N SER A 55 -14.95 -8.54 -9.74
CA SER A 55 -14.53 -7.37 -10.54
C SER A 55 -14.20 -6.08 -9.76
N GLY A 56 -14.32 -6.03 -8.41
CA GLY A 56 -14.30 -4.76 -7.66
C GLY A 56 -13.13 -4.51 -6.70
N THR A 57 -12.40 -5.54 -6.27
CA THR A 57 -11.52 -5.47 -5.09
C THR A 57 -10.17 -4.80 -5.32
N GLU A 58 -9.62 -4.89 -6.54
CA GLU A 58 -8.37 -4.21 -6.92
C GLU A 58 -8.53 -2.69 -7.07
N HIS A 59 -9.75 -2.22 -7.37
CA HIS A 59 -10.07 -0.79 -7.37
C HIS A 59 -10.15 -0.24 -5.93
N GLU A 60 -10.75 -0.99 -5.00
CA GLU A 60 -10.83 -0.61 -3.59
C GLU A 60 -9.46 -0.49 -2.91
N GLY A 61 -8.53 -1.41 -3.19
CA GLY A 61 -7.18 -1.37 -2.60
C GLY A 61 -6.37 -0.14 -3.00
N LEU A 62 -6.48 0.27 -4.27
CA LEU A 62 -5.82 1.48 -4.76
C LEU A 62 -6.51 2.77 -4.29
N GLU A 63 -7.84 2.78 -4.22
CA GLU A 63 -8.58 3.91 -3.65
C GLU A 63 -8.18 4.16 -2.19
N GLN A 64 -8.15 3.10 -1.37
CA GLN A 64 -7.72 3.22 0.02
C GLN A 64 -6.28 3.72 0.15
N LEU A 65 -5.38 3.28 -0.74
CA LEU A 65 -4.01 3.79 -0.79
C LEU A 65 -3.98 5.31 -1.04
N PHE A 66 -4.75 5.80 -2.01
CA PHE A 66 -4.79 7.23 -2.33
C PHE A 66 -5.40 8.06 -1.19
N ASP A 67 -6.44 7.55 -0.53
CA ASP A 67 -7.04 8.19 0.65
C ASP A 67 -6.02 8.33 1.80
N GLU A 68 -5.20 7.31 2.05
CA GLU A 68 -4.14 7.39 3.05
C GLU A 68 -3.05 8.39 2.65
N MET A 69 -2.63 8.40 1.38
CA MET A 69 -1.64 9.36 0.88
C MET A 69 -2.12 10.82 1.01
N GLU A 70 -3.39 11.11 0.74
CA GLU A 70 -3.94 12.47 0.83
C GLU A 70 -3.80 13.07 2.24
N LYS A 71 -3.85 12.23 3.29
CA LYS A 71 -3.66 12.68 4.68
C LYS A 71 -2.28 13.30 4.93
N TYR A 72 -1.27 12.85 4.19
CA TYR A 72 0.12 13.29 4.37
C TYR A 72 0.56 14.32 3.33
N HIS A 73 -0.10 14.37 2.18
CA HIS A 73 0.30 15.19 1.03
C HIS A 73 -0.83 16.14 0.64
N GLN A 74 -1.12 17.13 1.48
CA GLN A 74 -2.00 18.23 1.08
C GLN A 74 -1.21 19.25 0.25
N PRO A 75 -1.81 19.81 -0.81
CA PRO A 75 -1.17 20.89 -1.54
C PRO A 75 -0.97 22.07 -0.60
N ASP A 76 0.26 22.60 -0.53
CA ASP A 76 0.49 23.89 0.10
C ASP A 76 -0.38 24.92 -0.62
N THR A 77 -1.44 25.38 0.03
CA THR A 77 -2.22 26.54 -0.41
C THR A 77 -1.38 27.79 -0.14
N HIS A 78 -0.29 27.95 -0.89
CA HIS A 78 0.41 29.20 -1.01
C HIS A 78 -0.40 30.10 -1.96
N GLU A 79 -1.37 30.83 -1.38
CA GLU A 79 -1.95 32.03 -1.98
C GLU A 79 -0.96 33.21 -1.91
#